data_AF-A0A959CBZ2-F1
#
_entry.id   AF-A0A959CBZ2-F1
#
_cell.length_a   1.000
_cell.length_b   1.000
_cell.length_c   1.000
_cell.angle_alpha   90.00
_cell.angle_beta   90.00
_cell.angle_gamma   90.00
#
_symmetry.space_group_name_H-M   'P 1'
#
loop_
_entity.id
_entity.type
_entity.pdbx_description
1 polymer ?
#
loop_
_entity_poly.entity_id
_entity_poly.type
_entity_poly.pdbx_seq_one_letter_code
_entity_poly.pdbx_strand_id
1 'polypeptide(L)'
;MKSRQILLFPIVLFLAVLTAHGQSGITDKIDADHDRAPSVAVLEREAVNAAKEGDYYTAMVYYRRILESDSMHVSALKGYGDAAMRFSAFEVAEMAYQRLVDHNLTAPDGMPLVKLAEAKFRLGKYAEAKELYRRFLFVETPVGITEDVLENAQRGLENCDFAIQVIENSDLQAPLDTLTDINTEYSEYSPYPKGDTIYFSSYRFVYEKDKHYPKRHLIKVMTAVPQSDTLHAELVDFNEEKLHTAHVTFNEAGDVMYYTICRFVSTADLQCDLYMRKATASGWGPAVKLPSHINMAGYTTTEPSIGRAPGETEETLYFVSDRPGGKGKRDIWYSKIMRDSFSQPVNLEALNT
;
A
#
# COMPACT_ATOMS: atom_id res chain seq x y z
N MET A 1 -49.01 -49.31 -48.40
CA MET A 1 -47.86 -48.72 -49.10
C MET A 1 -47.99 -47.21 -49.13
N LYS A 2 -47.39 -46.50 -48.16
CA LYS A 2 -47.32 -45.04 -48.17
C LYS A 2 -45.94 -44.56 -47.70
N SER A 3 -45.25 -43.99 -48.68
CA SER A 3 -44.19 -42.98 -48.69
C SER A 3 -43.54 -42.58 -47.34
N ARG A 4 -42.21 -42.80 -47.26
CA ARG A 4 -41.31 -42.16 -46.30
C ARG A 4 -41.04 -40.71 -46.75
N GLN A 5 -41.40 -39.74 -45.92
CA GLN A 5 -40.84 -38.38 -46.00
C GLN A 5 -39.60 -38.31 -45.12
N ILE A 6 -38.47 -37.94 -45.73
CA ILE A 6 -37.21 -37.63 -45.07
C ILE A 6 -37.22 -36.11 -44.82
N LEU A 7 -37.26 -35.69 -43.56
CA LEU A 7 -37.02 -34.31 -43.17
C LEU A 7 -35.53 -34.16 -42.81
N LEU A 8 -34.79 -33.38 -43.60
CA LEU A 8 -33.44 -32.94 -43.28
C LEU A 8 -33.51 -31.81 -42.25
N PHE A 9 -32.90 -32.01 -41.07
CA PHE A 9 -32.57 -30.93 -40.14
C PHE A 9 -31.11 -30.51 -40.38
N PRO A 10 -30.81 -29.22 -40.58
CA PRO A 10 -29.43 -28.75 -40.65
C PRO A 10 -28.83 -28.73 -39.24
N ILE A 11 -27.74 -29.48 -39.04
CA ILE A 11 -26.90 -29.41 -37.85
C ILE A 11 -26.11 -28.09 -37.94
N VAL A 12 -26.55 -27.09 -37.18
CA VAL A 12 -25.76 -25.87 -36.93
C VAL A 12 -24.71 -26.23 -35.88
N LEU A 13 -23.47 -26.43 -36.31
CA LEU A 13 -22.32 -26.68 -35.46
C LEU A 13 -21.91 -25.35 -34.78
N PHE A 14 -22.37 -25.11 -33.56
CA PHE A 14 -21.85 -24.03 -32.72
C PHE A 14 -20.46 -24.45 -32.22
N LEU A 15 -19.41 -23.95 -32.87
CA LEU A 15 -18.05 -23.95 -32.33
C LEU A 15 -18.01 -22.98 -31.15
N ALA A 16 -18.26 -23.51 -29.94
CA ALA A 16 -17.90 -22.84 -28.71
C ALA A 16 -16.38 -22.82 -28.62
N VAL A 17 -15.77 -21.69 -29.00
CA VAL A 17 -14.39 -21.38 -28.62
C VAL A 17 -14.40 -21.18 -27.11
N LEU A 18 -14.11 -22.25 -26.37
CA LEU A 18 -13.68 -22.18 -24.99
C LEU A 18 -12.38 -21.39 -24.99
N THR A 19 -12.47 -20.08 -24.75
CA THR A 19 -11.36 -19.32 -24.20
C THR A 19 -11.08 -19.89 -22.83
N ALA A 20 -10.18 -20.88 -22.80
CA ALA A 20 -9.52 -21.29 -21.58
C ALA A 20 -8.89 -20.02 -21.00
N HIS A 21 -9.55 -19.44 -20.01
CA HIS A 21 -8.91 -18.53 -19.09
C HIS A 21 -7.87 -19.39 -18.40
N GLY A 22 -6.63 -19.32 -18.87
CA GLY A 22 -5.51 -19.90 -18.19
C GLY A 22 -5.46 -19.29 -16.79
N GLN A 23 -6.00 -19.99 -15.81
CA GLN A 23 -5.53 -19.85 -14.44
C GLN A 23 -4.03 -20.11 -14.53
N SER A 24 -3.22 -19.09 -14.28
CA SER A 24 -1.77 -19.24 -14.23
C SER A 24 -1.46 -20.19 -13.08
N GLY A 25 -1.22 -21.47 -13.39
CA GLY A 25 -0.72 -22.48 -12.44
C GLY A 25 0.72 -22.21 -11.98
N ILE A 26 1.09 -20.93 -11.88
CA ILE A 26 2.37 -20.39 -11.45
C ILE A 26 2.26 -19.90 -10.00
N THR A 27 1.09 -19.39 -9.59
CA THR A 27 0.81 -18.96 -8.21
C THR A 27 0.97 -20.09 -7.21
N ASP A 28 0.42 -21.26 -7.52
CA ASP A 28 0.56 -22.47 -6.68
C ASP A 28 1.97 -23.06 -6.67
N LYS A 29 2.87 -22.58 -7.55
CA LYS A 29 4.22 -23.11 -7.72
C LYS A 29 5.29 -22.25 -7.06
N ILE A 30 4.96 -21.10 -6.48
CA ILE A 30 5.95 -20.25 -5.81
C ILE A 30 6.57 -20.99 -4.61
N ASP A 31 5.76 -21.76 -3.87
CA ASP A 31 6.19 -22.62 -2.75
C ASP A 31 6.46 -24.08 -3.15
N ALA A 32 6.46 -24.40 -4.45
CA ALA A 32 6.72 -25.78 -4.87
C ALA A 32 8.18 -26.16 -4.62
N ASP A 33 8.39 -27.40 -4.19
CA ASP A 33 9.71 -28.01 -4.00
C ASP A 33 10.62 -27.79 -5.23
N HIS A 34 11.94 -27.70 -4.99
CA HIS A 34 12.92 -27.22 -5.97
C HIS A 34 12.85 -27.96 -7.31
N ASP A 35 12.48 -29.24 -7.31
CA ASP A 35 12.35 -30.09 -8.50
C ASP A 35 11.14 -29.76 -9.40
N ARG A 36 10.21 -28.92 -8.92
CA ARG A 36 9.02 -28.46 -9.67
C ARG A 36 8.97 -26.94 -9.82
N ALA A 37 10.04 -26.27 -9.39
CA ALA A 37 10.19 -24.83 -9.42
C ALA A 37 10.17 -24.30 -10.88
N PRO A 38 9.37 -23.26 -11.20
CA PRO A 38 9.57 -22.48 -12.41
C PRO A 38 11.04 -22.07 -12.60
N SER A 39 11.51 -22.08 -13.86
CA SER A 39 12.87 -21.66 -14.23
C SER A 39 13.17 -20.21 -13.81
N VAL A 40 14.44 -19.87 -13.59
CA VAL A 40 14.89 -18.50 -13.24
C VAL A 40 14.30 -17.44 -14.18
N ALA A 41 14.35 -17.65 -15.50
CA ALA A 41 13.81 -16.70 -16.47
C ALA A 41 12.29 -16.45 -16.33
N VAL A 42 11.53 -17.46 -15.88
CA VAL A 42 10.10 -17.31 -15.59
C VAL A 42 9.92 -16.51 -14.32
N LEU A 43 10.66 -16.83 -13.25
CA LEU A 43 10.60 -16.10 -11.98
C LEU A 43 10.96 -14.62 -12.15
N GLU A 44 12.01 -14.31 -12.90
CA GLU A 44 12.40 -12.92 -13.17
C GLU A 44 11.32 -12.16 -13.93
N ARG A 45 10.73 -12.79 -14.95
CA ARG A 45 9.64 -12.18 -15.72
C ARG A 45 8.44 -11.88 -14.82
N GLU A 46 8.03 -12.83 -13.98
CA GLU A 46 6.91 -12.62 -13.06
C GLU A 46 7.24 -11.55 -12.00
N ALA A 47 8.48 -11.51 -11.49
CA ALA A 47 8.92 -10.47 -10.56
C ALA A 47 8.85 -9.07 -11.20
N VAL A 48 9.33 -8.93 -12.44
CA VAL A 48 9.27 -7.66 -13.19
C VAL A 48 7.83 -7.26 -13.48
N ASN A 49 6.95 -8.21 -13.82
CA ASN A 49 5.54 -7.93 -14.06
C ASN A 49 4.85 -7.44 -12.77
N ALA A 50 5.06 -8.13 -11.64
CA ALA A 50 4.53 -7.73 -10.34
C ALA A 50 5.01 -6.31 -9.97
N ALA A 51 6.30 -6.01 -10.14
CA ALA A 51 6.84 -4.67 -9.87
C ALA A 51 6.25 -3.58 -10.79
N LYS A 52 5.97 -3.89 -12.07
CA LYS A 52 5.30 -2.96 -13.00
C LYS A 52 3.86 -2.67 -12.60
N GLU A 53 3.18 -3.64 -12.00
CA GLU A 53 1.83 -3.49 -11.44
C GLU A 53 1.82 -2.83 -10.06
N GLY A 54 2.99 -2.52 -9.49
CA GLY A 54 3.13 -1.94 -8.15
C GLY A 54 3.04 -2.95 -7.00
N ASP A 55 2.96 -4.27 -7.29
CA ASP A 55 2.99 -5.34 -6.30
C ASP A 55 4.44 -5.72 -5.96
N TYR A 56 5.10 -4.83 -5.21
CA TYR A 56 6.50 -4.98 -4.82
C TYR A 56 6.73 -6.14 -3.84
N TYR A 57 5.73 -6.49 -3.02
CA TYR A 57 5.82 -7.64 -2.12
C TYR A 57 5.92 -8.94 -2.91
N THR A 58 5.06 -9.13 -3.91
CA THR A 58 5.11 -10.31 -4.78
C THR A 58 6.41 -10.34 -5.60
N ALA A 59 6.85 -9.19 -6.12
CA ALA A 59 8.14 -9.09 -6.80
C ALA A 59 9.30 -9.56 -5.89
N MET A 60 9.30 -9.14 -4.62
CA MET A 60 10.26 -9.57 -3.62
C MET A 60 10.24 -11.08 -3.39
N VAL A 61 9.06 -11.71 -3.33
CA VAL A 61 8.93 -13.17 -3.17
C VAL A 61 9.57 -13.92 -4.35
N TYR A 62 9.30 -13.49 -5.58
CA TYR A 62 9.91 -14.10 -6.76
C TYR A 62 11.44 -13.93 -6.81
N TYR A 63 11.95 -12.73 -6.52
CA TYR A 63 13.39 -12.48 -6.49
C TYR A 63 14.08 -13.28 -5.39
N ARG A 64 13.49 -13.37 -4.19
CA ARG A 64 14.03 -14.19 -3.10
C ARG A 64 14.23 -15.63 -3.55
N ARG A 65 13.27 -16.20 -4.28
CA ARG A 65 13.37 -17.59 -4.74
C ARG A 65 14.48 -17.83 -5.76
N ILE A 66 14.77 -16.84 -6.60
CA ILE A 66 15.95 -16.90 -7.47
C ILE A 66 17.21 -16.90 -6.61
N LEU A 67 17.27 -16.02 -5.61
CA LEU A 67 18.42 -15.86 -4.71
C LEU A 67 18.64 -17.04 -3.75
N GLU A 68 17.62 -17.85 -3.49
CA GLU A 68 17.75 -19.13 -2.77
C GLU A 68 18.52 -20.17 -3.60
N SER A 69 18.40 -20.12 -4.93
CA SER A 69 19.12 -21.02 -5.85
C SER A 69 20.48 -20.49 -6.29
N ASP A 70 20.57 -19.18 -6.55
CA ASP A 70 21.78 -18.46 -6.92
C ASP A 70 21.83 -17.14 -6.16
N SER A 71 22.52 -17.17 -5.01
CA SER A 71 22.60 -16.03 -4.09
C SER A 71 23.32 -14.81 -4.65
N MET A 72 24.01 -14.96 -5.78
CA MET A 72 24.78 -13.92 -6.45
C MET A 72 24.17 -13.48 -7.78
N HIS A 73 22.93 -13.90 -8.08
CA HIS A 73 22.22 -13.54 -9.30
C HIS A 73 21.98 -12.02 -9.40
N VAL A 74 22.80 -11.33 -10.21
CA VAL A 74 22.90 -9.85 -10.22
C VAL A 74 21.56 -9.16 -10.47
N SER A 75 20.81 -9.60 -11.48
CA SER A 75 19.50 -9.03 -11.83
C SER A 75 18.47 -9.24 -10.71
N ALA A 76 18.56 -10.38 -10.01
CA ALA A 76 17.65 -10.68 -8.91
C ALA A 76 18.02 -9.87 -7.66
N LEU A 77 19.30 -9.70 -7.34
CA LEU A 77 19.74 -8.81 -6.25
C LEU A 77 19.29 -7.37 -6.50
N LYS A 78 19.48 -6.85 -7.72
CA LYS A 78 19.04 -5.49 -8.09
C LYS A 78 17.53 -5.35 -7.96
N GLY A 79 16.77 -6.27 -8.56
CA GLY A 79 15.32 -6.27 -8.50
C GLY A 79 14.78 -6.44 -7.07
N TYR A 80 15.42 -7.27 -6.26
CA TYR A 80 15.04 -7.50 -4.87
C TYR A 80 15.24 -6.25 -4.03
N GLY A 81 16.40 -5.60 -4.16
CA GLY A 81 16.67 -4.33 -3.48
C GLY A 81 15.73 -3.22 -3.92
N ASP A 82 15.45 -3.11 -5.23
CA ASP A 82 14.57 -2.08 -5.79
C ASP A 82 13.13 -2.25 -5.29
N ALA A 83 12.61 -3.48 -5.36
CA ALA A 83 11.30 -3.81 -4.84
C ALA A 83 11.23 -3.61 -3.31
N ALA A 84 12.27 -4.01 -2.57
CA ALA A 84 12.35 -3.84 -1.13
C ALA A 84 12.35 -2.35 -0.71
N MET A 85 13.07 -1.47 -1.42
CA MET A 85 13.02 -0.02 -1.17
C MET A 85 11.61 0.55 -1.40
N ARG A 86 10.92 0.10 -2.47
CA ARG A 86 9.54 0.54 -2.76
C ARG A 86 8.52 0.00 -1.76
N PHE A 87 8.77 -1.19 -1.22
CA PHE A 87 7.95 -1.82 -0.18
C PHE A 87 8.31 -1.36 1.25
N SER A 88 9.38 -0.58 1.41
CA SER A 88 9.94 -0.16 2.71
C SER A 88 10.53 -1.29 3.58
N ALA A 89 10.95 -2.40 2.97
CA ALA A 89 11.73 -3.46 3.63
C ALA A 89 13.24 -3.15 3.59
N PHE A 90 13.67 -2.15 4.37
CA PHE A 90 15.01 -1.56 4.22
C PHE A 90 16.14 -2.51 4.57
N GLU A 91 15.95 -3.44 5.51
CA GLU A 91 16.93 -4.48 5.85
C GLU A 91 17.18 -5.44 4.68
N VAL A 92 16.11 -5.77 3.94
CA VAL A 92 16.20 -6.60 2.75
C VAL A 92 16.91 -5.84 1.62
N ALA A 93 16.59 -4.56 1.45
CA ALA A 93 17.26 -3.70 0.49
C ALA A 93 18.75 -3.56 0.79
N GLU A 94 19.11 -3.30 2.05
CA GLU A 94 20.51 -3.25 2.51
C GLU A 94 21.22 -4.56 2.18
N MET A 95 20.65 -5.71 2.56
CA MET A 95 21.24 -7.02 2.28
C MET A 95 21.54 -7.20 0.79
N ALA A 96 20.57 -6.89 -0.08
CA ALA A 96 20.71 -7.07 -1.52
C ALA A 96 21.79 -6.15 -2.13
N TYR A 97 21.78 -4.85 -1.79
CA TYR A 97 22.76 -3.91 -2.31
C TYR A 97 24.15 -4.12 -1.70
N GLN A 98 24.25 -4.52 -0.43
CA GLN A 98 25.51 -4.83 0.22
C GLN A 98 26.21 -5.99 -0.50
N ARG A 99 25.49 -7.06 -0.86
CA ARG A 99 26.04 -8.15 -1.67
C ARG A 99 26.54 -7.68 -3.03
N LEU A 100 25.82 -6.78 -3.70
CA LEU A 100 26.27 -6.21 -4.97
C LEU A 100 27.58 -5.42 -4.82
N VAL A 101 27.70 -4.63 -3.76
CA VAL A 101 28.88 -3.80 -3.46
C VAL A 101 30.08 -4.66 -3.03
N ASP A 102 29.89 -5.60 -2.09
CA ASP A 102 30.98 -6.41 -1.52
C ASP A 102 31.65 -7.32 -2.56
N HIS A 103 30.88 -7.77 -3.55
CA HIS A 103 31.37 -8.66 -4.60
C HIS A 103 31.71 -7.93 -5.91
N ASN A 104 31.74 -6.59 -5.90
CA ASN A 104 32.00 -5.76 -7.09
C ASN A 104 31.08 -6.11 -8.28
N LEU A 105 29.82 -6.47 -8.01
CA LEU A 105 28.79 -6.74 -9.01
C LEU A 105 28.01 -5.48 -9.38
N THR A 106 28.73 -4.37 -9.48
CA THR A 106 28.17 -3.04 -9.74
C THR A 106 28.33 -2.69 -11.21
N ALA A 107 27.33 -2.03 -11.79
CA ALA A 107 27.52 -1.37 -13.07
C ALA A 107 28.53 -0.20 -12.92
N PRO A 108 29.19 0.25 -14.01
CA PRO A 108 30.11 1.39 -13.97
C PRO A 108 29.46 2.70 -13.51
N ASP A 109 28.12 2.74 -13.41
CA ASP A 109 27.35 3.87 -12.91
C ASP A 109 27.48 4.06 -11.39
N GLY A 110 27.98 3.08 -10.64
CA GLY A 110 28.12 3.17 -9.18
C GLY A 110 26.79 3.20 -8.40
N MET A 111 25.65 3.01 -9.07
CA MET A 111 24.31 3.15 -8.45
C MET A 111 24.05 2.24 -7.25
N PRO A 112 24.58 1.00 -7.17
CA PRO A 112 24.41 0.18 -5.96
C PRO A 112 24.96 0.83 -4.68
N LEU A 113 25.99 1.69 -4.77
CA LEU A 113 26.51 2.43 -3.61
C LEU A 113 25.49 3.44 -3.10
N VAL A 114 24.89 4.23 -4.02
CA VAL A 114 23.86 5.22 -3.69
C VAL A 114 22.66 4.54 -3.06
N LYS A 115 22.16 3.45 -3.66
CA LYS A 115 21.01 2.71 -3.15
C LYS A 115 21.28 2.03 -1.81
N LEU A 116 22.50 1.52 -1.59
CA LEU A 116 22.92 1.00 -0.29
C LEU A 116 22.99 2.12 0.75
N ALA A 117 23.50 3.30 0.39
CA ALA A 117 23.55 4.47 1.27
C ALA A 117 22.14 4.92 1.68
N GLU A 118 21.21 4.97 0.73
CA GLU A 118 19.80 5.25 0.99
C GLU A 118 19.18 4.22 1.95
N ALA A 119 19.37 2.92 1.70
CA ALA A 119 18.86 1.86 2.59
C ALA A 119 19.43 1.99 4.01
N LYS A 120 20.75 2.17 4.14
CA LYS A 120 21.42 2.36 5.44
C LYS A 120 20.93 3.64 6.15
N PHE A 121 20.71 4.73 5.41
CA PHE A 121 20.13 5.95 5.97
C PHE A 121 18.73 5.70 6.55
N ARG A 122 17.86 4.97 5.84
CA ARG A 122 16.51 4.62 6.32
C ARG A 122 16.52 3.72 7.55
N LEU A 123 17.59 2.95 7.76
CA LEU A 123 17.84 2.12 8.93
C LEU A 123 18.53 2.87 10.08
N GLY A 124 18.76 4.17 9.96
CA GLY A 124 19.46 4.96 10.98
C GLY A 124 20.98 4.74 11.01
N LYS A 125 21.55 3.98 10.07
CA LYS A 125 22.99 3.71 9.95
C LYS A 125 23.70 4.87 9.25
N TYR A 126 23.55 6.08 9.79
CA TYR A 126 23.95 7.33 9.13
C TYR A 126 25.45 7.42 8.83
N ALA A 127 26.30 6.93 9.74
CA ALA A 127 27.75 6.92 9.53
C ALA A 127 28.18 6.03 8.35
N GLU A 128 27.58 4.84 8.22
CA GLU A 128 27.87 3.94 7.10
C GLU A 128 27.31 4.49 5.79
N ALA A 129 26.10 5.07 5.81
CA ALA A 129 25.50 5.72 4.64
C ALA A 129 26.36 6.88 4.13
N LYS A 130 26.89 7.71 5.04
CA LYS A 130 27.81 8.80 4.74
C LYS A 130 29.05 8.33 3.97
N GLU A 131 29.69 7.26 4.43
CA GLU A 131 30.90 6.74 3.76
C GLU A 131 30.60 6.22 2.35
N LEU A 132 29.42 5.63 2.13
CA LEU A 132 28.99 5.18 0.80
C LEU A 132 28.73 6.36 -0.15
N TYR A 133 28.06 7.42 0.31
CA TYR A 133 27.90 8.64 -0.49
C TYR A 133 29.25 9.29 -0.80
N ARG A 134 30.16 9.39 0.18
CA ARG A 134 31.51 9.93 -0.05
C ARG A 134 32.28 9.10 -1.07
N ARG A 135 32.20 7.77 -0.98
CA ARG A 135 32.82 6.86 -1.94
C ARG A 135 32.26 7.10 -3.35
N PHE A 136 30.95 7.19 -3.50
CA PHE A 136 30.30 7.46 -4.78
C PHE A 136 30.70 8.83 -5.39
N LEU A 137 30.75 9.88 -4.58
CA LEU A 137 31.01 11.26 -5.03
C LEU A 137 32.49 11.58 -5.28
N PHE A 138 33.40 10.99 -4.50
CA PHE A 138 34.80 11.46 -4.43
C PHE A 138 35.85 10.37 -4.69
N VAL A 139 35.48 9.10 -4.72
CA VAL A 139 36.42 7.98 -4.89
C VAL A 139 36.15 7.24 -6.20
N GLU A 140 34.90 6.86 -6.43
CA GLU A 140 34.49 6.25 -7.68
C GLU A 140 34.43 7.30 -8.79
N THR A 141 34.67 6.85 -10.02
CA THR A 141 34.48 7.65 -11.25
C THR A 141 33.27 7.11 -12.02
N PRO A 142 32.04 7.35 -11.57
CA PRO A 142 30.86 6.74 -12.17
C PRO A 142 30.65 7.24 -13.60
N VAL A 143 30.31 6.33 -14.51
CA VAL A 143 30.10 6.61 -15.94
C VAL A 143 28.61 6.61 -16.26
N GLY A 144 28.14 7.64 -16.98
CA GLY A 144 26.75 7.72 -17.45
C GLY A 144 25.74 8.19 -16.39
N ILE A 145 26.22 8.82 -15.32
CA ILE A 145 25.39 9.41 -14.26
C ILE A 145 24.92 10.82 -14.63
N THR A 146 23.69 11.15 -14.26
CA THR A 146 23.08 12.47 -14.47
C THR A 146 23.43 13.43 -13.35
N GLU A 147 23.35 14.74 -13.61
CA GLU A 147 23.55 15.78 -12.59
C GLU A 147 22.57 15.60 -11.41
N ASP A 148 21.30 15.31 -11.68
CA ASP A 148 20.28 15.05 -10.66
C ASP A 148 20.70 13.95 -9.66
N VAL A 149 21.40 12.91 -10.12
CA VAL A 149 21.86 11.83 -9.23
C VAL A 149 23.02 12.31 -8.36
N LEU A 150 23.95 13.10 -8.90
CA LEU A 150 25.03 13.71 -8.13
C LEU A 150 24.49 14.68 -7.08
N GLU A 151 23.53 15.54 -7.46
CA GLU A 151 22.87 16.46 -6.53
C GLU A 151 22.11 15.73 -5.42
N ASN A 152 21.38 14.65 -5.76
CA ASN A 152 20.67 13.85 -4.77
C ASN A 152 21.63 13.10 -3.83
N ALA A 153 22.75 12.57 -4.34
CA ALA A 153 23.78 11.94 -3.52
C ALA A 153 24.46 12.95 -2.59
N GLN A 154 24.75 14.17 -3.06
CA GLN A 154 25.27 15.27 -2.25
C GLN A 154 24.30 15.66 -1.14
N ARG A 155 23.00 15.78 -1.45
CA ARG A 155 21.96 15.99 -0.43
C ARG A 155 21.87 14.83 0.56
N GLY A 156 22.01 13.59 0.09
CA GLY A 156 22.09 12.40 0.93
C GLY A 156 23.24 12.47 1.93
N LEU A 157 24.42 12.90 1.49
CA LEU A 157 25.59 13.12 2.34
C LEU A 157 25.32 14.20 3.41
N GLU A 158 24.76 15.35 3.01
CA GLU A 158 24.39 16.44 3.93
C GLU A 158 23.34 16.00 4.96
N ASN A 159 22.35 15.21 4.54
CA ASN A 159 21.37 14.62 5.44
C ASN A 159 22.00 13.67 6.45
N CYS A 160 23.01 12.88 6.04
CA CYS A 160 23.76 12.03 6.98
C CYS A 160 24.52 12.88 8.00
N ASP A 161 25.18 13.96 7.57
CA ASP A 161 25.89 14.87 8.46
C ASP A 161 24.96 15.50 9.50
N PHE A 162 23.80 16.00 9.06
CA PHE A 162 22.77 16.52 9.94
C PHE A 162 22.26 15.46 10.92
N ALA A 163 21.91 14.26 10.43
CA ALA A 163 21.39 13.18 11.27
C ALA A 163 22.39 12.74 12.34
N ILE A 164 23.69 12.64 12.00
CA ILE A 164 24.76 12.32 12.97
C ILE A 164 24.89 13.41 14.03
N GLN A 165 24.75 14.69 13.68
CA GLN A 165 24.81 15.78 14.65
C GLN A 165 23.61 15.76 15.61
N VAL A 166 22.42 15.37 15.12
CA VAL A 166 21.18 15.41 15.91
C VAL A 166 20.96 14.14 16.72
N ILE A 167 21.49 12.98 16.32
CA ILE A 167 21.27 11.71 17.04
C ILE A 167 21.85 11.73 18.47
N GLU A 168 22.84 12.58 18.73
CA GLU A 168 23.43 12.77 20.06
C GLU A 168 22.57 13.67 20.97
N ASN A 169 21.47 14.24 20.47
CA ASN A 169 20.57 15.06 21.26
C ASN A 169 19.73 14.19 22.23
N SER A 170 20.02 14.33 23.53
CA SER A 170 19.36 13.62 24.63
C SER A 170 17.91 14.05 24.89
N ASP A 171 17.44 15.16 24.31
CA ASP A 171 16.08 15.69 24.54
C ASP A 171 14.97 14.75 23.99
N LEU A 172 15.34 13.76 23.17
CA LEU A 172 14.43 12.79 22.53
C LEU A 172 14.32 11.45 23.28
N GLN A 173 14.96 11.30 24.45
CA GLN A 173 14.86 10.07 25.26
C GLN A 173 13.54 10.01 26.04
N ALA A 174 12.41 10.00 25.34
CA ALA A 174 11.12 9.65 25.93
C ALA A 174 10.99 8.11 25.99
N PRO A 175 10.57 7.53 27.11
CA PRO A 175 10.18 6.12 27.12
C PRO A 175 9.02 5.93 26.14
N LEU A 176 9.26 5.17 25.07
CA LEU A 176 8.25 4.80 24.10
C LEU A 176 7.63 3.47 24.54
N ASP A 177 6.36 3.48 24.93
CA ASP A 177 5.58 2.25 24.99
C ASP A 177 5.21 1.86 23.56
N THR A 178 5.65 0.67 23.16
CA THR A 178 5.34 0.12 21.84
C THR A 178 3.85 -0.19 21.66
N LEU A 179 3.04 -0.25 22.73
CA LEU A 179 1.61 -0.58 22.67
C LEU A 179 1.36 -1.82 21.79
N THR A 180 1.99 -2.95 22.10
CA THR A 180 2.11 -4.13 21.20
C THR A 180 0.79 -4.76 20.76
N ASP A 181 -0.32 -4.49 21.45
CA ASP A 181 -1.66 -4.92 20.99
C ASP A 181 -2.14 -4.08 19.78
N ILE A 182 -1.71 -2.82 19.74
CA ILE A 182 -1.99 -1.86 18.67
C ILE A 182 -0.89 -1.89 17.62
N ASN A 183 0.37 -1.60 17.96
CA ASN A 183 1.43 -1.51 16.95
C ASN A 183 2.00 -2.88 16.63
N THR A 184 1.80 -3.34 15.39
CA THR A 184 2.31 -4.61 14.90
C THR A 184 3.36 -4.41 13.81
N GLU A 185 3.79 -5.50 13.17
CA GLU A 185 4.62 -5.44 11.97
C GLU A 185 3.86 -4.91 10.72
N TYR A 186 2.53 -4.82 10.79
CA TYR A 186 1.69 -4.27 9.74
C TYR A 186 1.44 -2.78 9.94
N SER A 187 0.86 -2.12 8.95
CA SER A 187 0.47 -0.72 9.09
C SER A 187 -0.79 -0.56 9.93
N GLU A 188 -0.66 0.20 11.01
CA GLU A 188 -1.75 0.80 11.77
C GLU A 188 -1.80 2.30 11.56
N TYR A 189 -2.98 2.84 11.24
CA TYR A 189 -3.11 4.25 10.88
C TYR A 189 -4.55 4.78 11.03
N SER A 190 -4.70 6.08 10.82
CA SER A 190 -5.97 6.82 10.98
C SER A 190 -6.60 6.65 12.37
N PRO A 191 -5.86 6.90 13.48
CA PRO A 191 -6.45 6.87 14.80
C PRO A 191 -7.48 8.00 14.97
N TYR A 192 -8.66 7.67 15.51
CA TYR A 192 -9.70 8.62 15.86
C TYR A 192 -10.16 8.39 17.30
N PRO A 193 -9.87 9.30 18.23
CA PRO A 193 -10.35 9.21 19.61
C PRO A 193 -11.84 9.60 19.71
N LYS A 194 -12.64 8.78 20.39
CA LYS A 194 -14.05 9.01 20.72
C LYS A 194 -14.31 8.58 22.16
N GLY A 195 -14.27 9.54 23.08
CA GLY A 195 -14.26 9.25 24.52
C GLY A 195 -13.01 8.46 24.88
N ASP A 196 -13.17 7.37 25.63
CA ASP A 196 -12.07 6.47 26.02
C ASP A 196 -11.74 5.42 24.94
N THR A 197 -12.36 5.48 23.76
CA THR A 197 -12.12 4.53 22.67
C THR A 197 -11.35 5.19 21.54
N ILE A 198 -10.31 4.54 21.04
CA ILE A 198 -9.62 4.92 19.81
C ILE A 198 -10.06 3.98 18.71
N TYR A 199 -10.60 4.50 17.62
CA TYR A 199 -10.82 3.73 16.39
C TYR A 199 -9.57 3.85 15.51
N PHE A 200 -9.09 2.77 14.92
CA PHE A 200 -7.95 2.81 14.01
C PHE A 200 -8.10 1.77 12.90
N SER A 201 -7.33 1.93 11.82
CA SER A 201 -7.30 0.98 10.70
C SER A 201 -6.04 0.11 10.80
N SER A 202 -6.15 -1.20 10.62
CA SER A 202 -5.01 -2.13 10.62
C SER A 202 -5.03 -3.04 9.39
N TYR A 203 -3.86 -3.22 8.77
CA TYR A 203 -3.63 -4.07 7.60
C TYR A 203 -3.28 -5.54 7.94
N ARG A 204 -3.45 -5.97 9.21
CA ARG A 204 -2.97 -7.29 9.69
C ARG A 204 -3.83 -8.51 9.30
N PHE A 205 -4.84 -8.37 8.44
CA PHE A 205 -5.84 -9.42 8.21
C PHE A 205 -5.67 -10.12 6.86
N VAL A 206 -5.28 -11.39 6.83
CA VAL A 206 -5.17 -12.16 5.59
C VAL A 206 -6.52 -12.27 4.88
N TYR A 207 -6.57 -12.01 3.58
CA TYR A 207 -7.76 -12.26 2.77
C TYR A 207 -7.85 -13.75 2.40
N GLU A 208 -8.46 -14.55 3.27
CA GLU A 208 -8.44 -16.02 3.12
C GLU A 208 -9.03 -16.56 1.81
N LYS A 209 -10.00 -15.85 1.23
CA LYS A 209 -10.67 -16.21 -0.01
C LYS A 209 -10.07 -15.51 -1.24
N ASP A 210 -8.91 -14.88 -1.08
CA ASP A 210 -8.22 -14.26 -2.21
C ASP A 210 -7.73 -15.32 -3.19
N LYS A 211 -7.85 -14.99 -4.48
CA LYS A 211 -7.31 -15.81 -5.56
C LYS A 211 -5.89 -15.37 -5.94
N HIS A 212 -5.45 -14.21 -5.45
CA HIS A 212 -4.07 -13.76 -5.59
C HIS A 212 -3.14 -14.62 -4.75
N TYR A 213 -1.90 -14.77 -5.25
CA TYR A 213 -0.84 -15.41 -4.49
C TYR A 213 0.43 -14.53 -4.57
N PRO A 214 1.08 -14.23 -3.45
CA PRO A 214 0.64 -14.52 -2.07
C PRO A 214 -0.72 -13.87 -1.75
N LYS A 215 -1.47 -14.46 -0.81
CA LYS A 215 -2.77 -13.91 -0.42
C LYS A 215 -2.58 -12.46 0.04
N ARG A 216 -3.39 -11.54 -0.48
CA ARG A 216 -3.34 -10.15 -0.03
C ARG A 216 -3.97 -10.03 1.34
N HIS A 217 -3.71 -8.91 2.01
CA HIS A 217 -4.34 -8.59 3.28
C HIS A 217 -5.49 -7.59 3.08
N LEU A 218 -6.38 -7.55 4.05
CA LEU A 218 -7.45 -6.58 4.17
C LEU A 218 -7.13 -5.62 5.31
N ILE A 219 -7.59 -4.39 5.11
CA ILE A 219 -7.60 -3.37 6.15
C ILE A 219 -8.92 -3.54 6.89
N LYS A 220 -8.87 -3.59 8.22
CA LYS A 220 -10.05 -3.60 9.07
C LYS A 220 -9.96 -2.48 10.09
N VAL A 221 -11.13 -2.01 10.51
CA VAL A 221 -11.24 -1.12 11.66
C VAL A 221 -11.11 -1.94 12.93
N MET A 222 -10.34 -1.42 13.88
CA MET A 222 -10.22 -1.91 15.23
C MET A 222 -10.52 -0.78 16.21
N THR A 223 -10.87 -1.15 17.44
CA THR A 223 -10.97 -0.25 18.57
C THR A 223 -9.89 -0.57 19.58
N ALA A 224 -9.35 0.45 20.23
CA ALA A 224 -8.49 0.31 21.39
C ALA A 224 -9.12 1.03 22.60
N VAL A 225 -9.16 0.36 23.75
CA VAL A 225 -9.70 0.90 25.01
C VAL A 225 -8.71 0.73 26.16
N PRO A 226 -8.68 1.64 27.16
CA PRO A 226 -7.86 1.49 28.34
C PRO A 226 -8.10 0.17 29.07
N GLN A 227 -7.02 -0.56 29.32
CA GLN A 227 -6.98 -1.73 30.19
C GLN A 227 -5.77 -1.60 31.12
N SER A 228 -6.02 -1.17 32.35
CA SER A 228 -4.95 -0.83 33.32
C SER A 228 -3.99 0.22 32.75
N ASP A 229 -2.69 -0.08 32.67
CA ASP A 229 -1.65 0.83 32.17
C ASP A 229 -1.40 0.66 30.66
N THR A 230 -2.25 -0.08 29.94
CA THR A 230 -2.13 -0.31 28.49
C THR A 230 -3.45 -0.12 27.76
N LEU A 231 -3.46 -0.39 26.46
CA LEU A 231 -4.63 -0.38 25.60
C LEU A 231 -4.91 -1.79 25.08
N HIS A 232 -6.17 -2.19 25.11
CA HIS A 232 -6.62 -3.45 24.51
C HIS A 232 -7.31 -3.21 23.18
N ALA A 233 -6.86 -3.91 22.14
CA ALA A 233 -7.38 -3.80 20.79
C ALA A 233 -8.36 -4.92 20.43
N GLU A 234 -9.52 -4.55 19.87
CA GLU A 234 -10.56 -5.50 19.43
C GLU A 234 -11.07 -5.16 18.02
N LEU A 235 -11.52 -6.18 17.30
CA LEU A 235 -12.12 -6.02 15.97
C LEU A 235 -13.57 -5.56 16.09
N VAL A 236 -13.96 -4.55 15.31
CA VAL A 236 -15.36 -4.09 15.27
C VAL A 236 -16.23 -4.97 14.36
N ASP A 237 -17.52 -5.03 14.68
CA ASP A 237 -18.51 -5.90 14.03
C ASP A 237 -18.94 -5.42 12.63
N PHE A 238 -18.77 -4.15 12.32
CA PHE A 238 -19.20 -3.55 11.06
C PHE A 238 -18.18 -3.67 9.91
N ASN A 239 -17.07 -4.37 10.15
CA ASN A 239 -16.09 -4.68 9.11
C ASN A 239 -16.70 -5.56 8.02
N GLU A 240 -16.45 -5.21 6.77
CA GLU A 240 -16.87 -6.03 5.62
C GLU A 240 -15.98 -7.27 5.50
N GLU A 241 -16.55 -8.48 5.40
CA GLU A 241 -15.76 -9.73 5.40
C GLU A 241 -14.67 -9.73 4.31
N LYS A 242 -15.02 -9.34 3.08
CA LYS A 242 -14.18 -9.49 1.87
C LYS A 242 -13.61 -8.19 1.32
N LEU A 243 -13.87 -7.08 2.00
CA LEU A 243 -13.46 -5.74 1.56
C LEU A 243 -12.59 -5.08 2.62
N HIS A 244 -11.90 -4.02 2.23
CA HIS A 244 -11.25 -3.15 3.19
C HIS A 244 -12.32 -2.29 3.88
N THR A 245 -12.20 -2.10 5.18
CA THR A 245 -12.96 -1.15 5.97
C THR A 245 -11.95 -0.31 6.73
N ALA A 246 -11.95 1.01 6.54
CA ALA A 246 -10.88 1.89 7.03
C ALA A 246 -11.37 3.32 7.26
N HIS A 247 -10.50 4.15 7.86
CA HIS A 247 -10.63 5.61 7.97
C HIS A 247 -11.92 6.07 8.64
N VAL A 248 -12.09 5.73 9.92
CA VAL A 248 -13.27 6.15 10.68
C VAL A 248 -13.14 7.60 11.12
N THR A 249 -14.22 8.35 10.97
CA THR A 249 -14.44 9.65 11.59
C THR A 249 -15.90 9.77 12.04
N PHE A 250 -16.21 10.78 12.84
CA PHE A 250 -17.57 11.00 13.37
C PHE A 250 -17.97 12.46 13.21
N ASN A 251 -19.29 12.69 13.15
CA ASN A 251 -19.82 14.03 13.35
C ASN A 251 -19.59 14.51 14.80
N GLU A 252 -19.77 15.80 15.04
CA GLU A 252 -19.54 16.44 16.35
C GLU A 252 -20.41 15.81 17.46
N ALA A 253 -21.65 15.44 17.14
CA ALA A 253 -22.54 14.76 18.08
C ALA A 253 -22.11 13.31 18.38
N GLY A 254 -21.24 12.72 17.56
CA GLY A 254 -20.75 11.36 17.70
C GLY A 254 -21.78 10.26 17.43
N ASP A 255 -22.93 10.62 16.85
CA ASP A 255 -24.05 9.73 16.54
C ASP A 255 -24.11 9.34 15.04
N VAL A 256 -23.24 9.92 14.21
CA VAL A 256 -23.02 9.52 12.82
C VAL A 256 -21.54 9.22 12.60
N MET A 257 -21.27 7.99 12.16
CA MET A 257 -19.97 7.53 11.71
C MET A 257 -19.85 7.70 10.19
N TYR A 258 -18.69 8.18 9.73
CA TYR A 258 -18.28 8.14 8.33
C TYR A 258 -17.01 7.31 8.20
N TYR A 259 -16.92 6.51 7.14
CA TYR A 259 -15.80 5.60 6.93
C TYR A 259 -15.69 5.19 5.46
N THR A 260 -14.59 4.54 5.12
CA THR A 260 -14.31 4.06 3.78
C THR A 260 -14.54 2.55 3.68
N ILE A 261 -15.13 2.10 2.57
CA ILE A 261 -15.04 0.70 2.12
C ILE A 261 -14.31 0.67 0.77
N CYS A 262 -13.28 -0.18 0.66
CA CYS A 262 -12.52 -0.35 -0.59
C CYS A 262 -12.56 -1.79 -1.11
N ARG A 263 -12.46 -1.92 -2.43
CA ARG A 263 -12.26 -3.20 -3.13
C ARG A 263 -10.99 -3.14 -3.96
N PHE A 264 -10.32 -4.27 -4.10
CA PHE A 264 -9.31 -4.46 -5.13
C PHE A 264 -9.94 -4.31 -6.52
N VAL A 265 -9.32 -3.50 -7.38
CA VAL A 265 -9.66 -3.38 -8.80
C VAL A 265 -8.55 -3.92 -9.71
N SER A 266 -7.34 -4.04 -9.18
CA SER A 266 -6.21 -4.75 -9.79
C SER A 266 -5.49 -5.56 -8.70
N THR A 267 -4.28 -6.02 -9.01
CA THR A 267 -3.38 -6.68 -8.06
C THR A 267 -3.09 -5.78 -6.85
N ALA A 268 -2.72 -4.52 -7.09
CA ALA A 268 -2.30 -3.56 -6.06
C ALA A 268 -3.28 -2.39 -5.86
N ASP A 269 -4.14 -2.08 -6.84
CA ASP A 269 -4.99 -0.89 -6.78
C ASP A 269 -6.30 -1.14 -6.03
N LEU A 270 -6.68 -0.13 -5.24
CA LEU A 270 -7.94 -0.06 -4.52
C LEU A 270 -8.84 1.02 -5.10
N GLN A 271 -10.11 0.69 -5.27
CA GLN A 271 -11.17 1.67 -5.46
C GLN A 271 -12.04 1.72 -4.22
N CYS A 272 -12.19 2.91 -3.66
CA CYS A 272 -12.94 3.14 -2.43
C CYS A 272 -14.15 4.05 -2.61
N ASP A 273 -15.12 3.83 -1.75
CA ASP A 273 -16.31 4.66 -1.61
C ASP A 273 -16.52 5.01 -0.12
N LEU A 274 -17.11 6.17 0.15
CA LEU A 274 -17.50 6.59 1.49
C LEU A 274 -18.88 6.06 1.86
N TYR A 275 -19.01 5.65 3.12
CA TYR A 275 -20.22 5.17 3.75
C TYR A 275 -20.45 5.90 5.07
N MET A 276 -21.70 5.90 5.53
CA MET A 276 -22.07 6.34 6.86
C MET A 276 -22.89 5.28 7.60
N ARG A 277 -22.87 5.35 8.93
CA ARG A 277 -23.76 4.62 9.84
C ARG A 277 -24.29 5.56 10.90
N LYS A 278 -25.55 5.40 11.30
CA LYS A 278 -26.13 6.12 12.44
C LYS A 278 -26.06 5.25 13.69
N ALA A 279 -25.82 5.86 14.84
CA ALA A 279 -25.87 5.17 16.12
C ALA A 279 -27.29 4.66 16.40
N THR A 280 -27.37 3.53 17.09
CA THR A 280 -28.59 2.88 17.55
C THR A 280 -28.41 2.49 19.02
N ALA A 281 -29.48 2.04 19.68
CA ALA A 281 -29.40 1.58 21.07
C ALA A 281 -28.45 0.39 21.27
N SER A 282 -28.16 -0.38 20.21
CA SER A 282 -27.34 -1.60 20.25
C SER A 282 -26.01 -1.48 19.51
N GLY A 283 -25.56 -0.27 19.15
CA GLY A 283 -24.34 -0.05 18.39
C GLY A 283 -24.59 0.68 17.06
N TRP A 284 -23.85 0.34 16.01
CA TRP A 284 -23.95 1.02 14.71
C TRP A 284 -25.02 0.39 13.82
N GLY A 285 -25.87 1.23 13.23
CA GLY A 285 -26.88 0.82 12.26
C GLY A 285 -26.28 0.33 10.93
N PRO A 286 -27.12 0.00 9.94
CA PRO A 286 -26.65 -0.51 8.64
C PRO A 286 -25.82 0.53 7.88
N ALA A 287 -24.89 0.05 7.05
CA ALA A 287 -24.09 0.89 6.17
C ALA A 287 -24.98 1.58 5.12
N VAL A 288 -24.81 2.89 4.97
CA VAL A 288 -25.44 3.68 3.91
C VAL A 288 -24.34 4.28 3.05
N LYS A 289 -24.27 3.90 1.78
CA LYS A 289 -23.33 4.48 0.81
C LYS A 289 -23.66 5.95 0.60
N LEU A 290 -22.64 6.83 0.63
CA LEU A 290 -22.87 8.25 0.34
C LEU A 290 -23.27 8.47 -1.14
N PRO A 291 -24.01 9.55 -1.45
CA PRO A 291 -24.56 9.80 -2.78
C PRO A 291 -23.50 9.86 -3.89
N SER A 292 -23.91 9.66 -5.14
CA SER A 292 -23.00 9.59 -6.31
C SER A 292 -22.19 10.86 -6.59
N HIS A 293 -22.65 12.04 -6.16
CA HIS A 293 -21.84 13.26 -6.26
C HIS A 293 -20.67 13.26 -5.25
N ILE A 294 -20.83 12.56 -4.13
CA ILE A 294 -19.75 12.27 -3.18
C ILE A 294 -18.93 11.07 -3.65
N ASN A 295 -19.56 9.98 -4.08
CA ASN A 295 -18.89 8.78 -4.60
C ASN A 295 -18.96 8.75 -6.13
N MET A 296 -18.08 9.51 -6.79
CA MET A 296 -18.08 9.59 -8.25
C MET A 296 -17.71 8.23 -8.86
N ALA A 297 -18.53 7.74 -9.80
CA ALA A 297 -18.33 6.43 -10.40
C ALA A 297 -16.98 6.34 -11.15
N GLY A 298 -16.25 5.25 -10.93
CA GLY A 298 -14.93 5.01 -11.54
C GLY A 298 -13.76 5.65 -10.80
N TYR A 299 -14.02 6.47 -9.79
CA TYR A 299 -13.02 7.16 -8.99
C TYR A 299 -13.03 6.66 -7.55
N THR A 300 -11.93 6.87 -6.85
CA THR A 300 -11.79 6.64 -5.42
C THR A 300 -12.28 7.86 -4.64
N THR A 301 -13.02 7.60 -3.56
CA THR A 301 -13.34 8.58 -2.52
C THR A 301 -13.05 7.91 -1.16
N THR A 302 -12.13 8.48 -0.38
CA THR A 302 -11.59 7.84 0.84
C THR A 302 -11.20 8.88 1.91
N GLU A 303 -10.73 8.41 3.06
CA GLU A 303 -10.15 9.20 4.14
C GLU A 303 -11.08 10.35 4.57
N PRO A 304 -12.33 10.03 4.99
CA PRO A 304 -13.25 11.05 5.43
C PRO A 304 -12.75 11.70 6.72
N SER A 305 -12.96 13.02 6.83
CA SER A 305 -12.77 13.77 8.06
C SER A 305 -13.91 14.78 8.19
N ILE A 306 -14.44 14.93 9.41
CA ILE A 306 -15.45 15.93 9.71
C ILE A 306 -14.81 17.13 10.40
N GLY A 307 -15.17 18.32 9.95
CA GLY A 307 -14.80 19.57 10.60
C GLY A 307 -15.77 20.68 10.26
N ARG A 308 -15.47 21.91 10.71
CA ARG A 308 -16.16 23.11 10.27
C ARG A 308 -15.17 24.03 9.59
N ALA A 309 -15.58 24.61 8.46
CA ALA A 309 -14.82 25.71 7.89
C ALA A 309 -14.88 26.93 8.84
N PRO A 310 -13.81 27.75 8.92
CA PRO A 310 -13.80 28.92 9.78
C PRO A 310 -15.00 29.85 9.49
N GLY A 311 -15.79 30.14 10.53
CA GLY A 311 -16.96 31.02 10.44
C GLY A 311 -18.25 30.37 9.93
N GLU A 312 -18.23 29.07 9.64
CA GLU A 312 -19.42 28.31 9.21
C GLU A 312 -20.01 27.52 10.38
N THR A 313 -21.33 27.37 10.42
CA THR A 313 -22.02 26.64 11.49
C THR A 313 -22.24 25.17 11.14
N GLU A 314 -22.32 24.88 9.85
CA GLU A 314 -22.58 23.59 9.27
C GLU A 314 -21.32 22.74 9.28
N GLU A 315 -21.48 21.46 9.62
CA GLU A 315 -20.42 20.48 9.49
C GLU A 315 -20.05 20.31 8.01
N THR A 316 -18.78 20.04 7.76
CA THR A 316 -18.21 19.83 6.44
C THR A 316 -17.49 18.48 6.44
N LEU A 317 -17.83 17.66 5.45
CA LEU A 317 -17.14 16.42 5.14
C LEU A 317 -15.97 16.75 4.21
N TYR A 318 -14.75 16.56 4.70
CA TYR A 318 -13.52 16.56 3.92
C TYR A 318 -13.18 15.12 3.55
N PHE A 319 -12.62 14.91 2.35
CA PHE A 319 -12.25 13.58 1.87
C PHE A 319 -11.22 13.66 0.75
N VAL A 320 -10.51 12.55 0.52
CA VAL A 320 -9.54 12.43 -0.59
C VAL A 320 -10.19 11.77 -1.80
N SER A 321 -9.94 12.30 -3.00
CA SER A 321 -10.45 11.72 -4.24
C SER A 321 -9.53 11.95 -5.44
N ASP A 322 -9.49 10.97 -6.33
CA ASP A 322 -8.79 11.00 -7.63
C ASP A 322 -9.72 11.44 -8.79
N ARG A 323 -10.87 12.04 -8.47
CA ARG A 323 -11.84 12.53 -9.45
C ARG A 323 -11.28 13.66 -10.34
N PRO A 324 -11.84 13.87 -11.54
CA PRO A 324 -11.44 14.97 -12.41
C PRO A 324 -11.74 16.35 -11.79
N GLY A 325 -10.97 17.35 -12.19
CA GLY A 325 -11.09 18.73 -11.68
C GLY A 325 -10.20 19.03 -10.48
N GLY A 326 -9.32 18.10 -10.11
CA GLY A 326 -8.25 18.32 -9.14
C GLY A 326 -6.94 18.83 -9.76
N LYS A 327 -5.98 19.18 -8.91
CA LYS A 327 -4.58 19.51 -9.23
C LYS A 327 -3.71 18.26 -9.33
N GLY A 328 -3.86 17.35 -8.36
CA GLY A 328 -3.10 16.12 -8.26
C GLY A 328 -3.95 14.87 -8.55
N LYS A 329 -3.36 13.70 -8.29
CA LYS A 329 -4.05 12.40 -8.43
C LYS A 329 -4.84 12.00 -7.18
N ARG A 330 -4.59 12.61 -6.03
CA ARG A 330 -5.20 12.30 -4.73
C ARG A 330 -5.39 13.60 -3.99
N ASP A 331 -6.47 14.28 -4.33
CA ASP A 331 -6.72 15.63 -3.83
C ASP A 331 -7.68 15.62 -2.66
N ILE A 332 -7.56 16.63 -1.80
CA ILE A 332 -8.56 16.94 -0.77
C ILE A 332 -9.72 17.68 -1.42
N TRP A 333 -10.92 17.16 -1.20
CA TRP A 333 -12.21 17.74 -1.56
C TRP A 333 -13.03 17.94 -0.31
N TYR A 334 -14.01 18.85 -0.36
CA TYR A 334 -14.93 19.05 0.75
C TYR A 334 -16.36 19.25 0.29
N SER A 335 -17.30 18.90 1.15
CA SER A 335 -18.73 19.08 0.94
C SER A 335 -19.43 19.42 2.26
N LYS A 336 -20.27 20.45 2.26
CA LYS A 336 -21.11 20.79 3.42
C LYS A 336 -22.11 19.67 3.69
N ILE A 337 -22.30 19.33 4.96
CA ILE A 337 -23.31 18.40 5.43
C ILE A 337 -24.57 19.20 5.72
N MET A 338 -25.60 18.96 4.93
CA MET A 338 -26.94 19.51 5.15
C MET A 338 -27.81 18.45 5.83
N ARG A 339 -28.98 18.85 6.32
CA ARG A 339 -29.88 17.99 7.13
C ARG A 339 -30.04 16.56 6.61
N ASP A 340 -30.26 16.40 5.30
CA ASP A 340 -30.48 15.10 4.65
C ASP A 340 -29.67 14.94 3.35
N SER A 341 -28.64 15.77 3.14
CA SER A 341 -27.86 15.75 1.89
C SER A 341 -26.46 16.35 2.05
N PHE A 342 -25.69 16.29 0.97
CA PHE A 342 -24.36 16.88 0.88
C PHE A 342 -24.37 17.91 -0.25
N SER A 343 -23.56 18.97 -0.13
CA SER A 343 -23.34 19.90 -1.24
C SER A 343 -22.57 19.22 -2.38
N GLN A 344 -22.45 19.89 -3.53
CA GLN A 344 -21.48 19.44 -4.52
C GLN A 344 -20.07 19.55 -3.95
N PRO A 345 -19.20 18.55 -4.17
CA PRO A 345 -17.82 18.63 -3.71
C PRO A 345 -17.04 19.73 -4.41
N VAL A 346 -16.24 20.44 -3.63
CA VAL A 346 -15.34 21.49 -4.10
C VAL A 346 -13.91 21.03 -3.82
N ASN A 347 -13.01 21.17 -4.81
CA ASN A 347 -11.60 20.86 -4.64
C ASN A 347 -10.97 21.90 -3.69
N LEU A 348 -10.21 21.46 -2.70
CA LEU A 348 -9.50 22.36 -1.78
C LEU A 348 -8.16 22.78 -2.39
N GLU A 349 -8.24 23.50 -3.51
CA GLU A 349 -7.10 23.79 -4.39
C GLU A 349 -5.90 24.42 -3.68
N ALA A 350 -6.11 25.19 -2.62
CA ALA A 350 -5.04 25.86 -1.89
C ALA A 350 -4.07 24.90 -1.17
N LEU A 351 -4.49 23.66 -0.89
CA LEU A 351 -3.68 22.64 -0.20
C LEU A 351 -3.18 21.52 -1.12
N ASN A 352 -3.82 21.33 -2.28
CA ASN A 352 -3.46 20.29 -3.24
C ASN A 352 -2.26 20.74 -4.08
N THR A 353 -1.30 19.81 -4.30
CA THR A 353 -0.03 20.04 -5.00
C THR A 353 0.09 19.29 -6.32
#